data_AF-A0A7L5STL7-F1
#
_entry.id   AF-A0A7L5STL7-F1
#
_cell.length_a   1.000
_cell.length_b   1.000
_cell.length_c   1.000
_cell.angle_alpha   90.00
_cell.angle_beta   90.00
_cell.angle_gamma   90.00
#
_symmetry.space_group_name_H-M   'P 1'
#
loop_
_entity.id
_entity.type
_entity.pdbx_description
1 polymer ?
#
loop_
_entity_poly.entity_id
_entity_poly.type
_entity_poly.pdbx_seq_one_letter_code
_entity_poly.pdbx_strand_id
1 'polypeptide(L)'
;MRISVTRSGGFAGIERRADLDTAGRPDATHLAALAHQAVESGAPAATRGVPDGFHYEITVDGRTVHAADPHLSDAQRELVRTVLKEGT
;
A
#
# COMPACT_ATOMS: atom_id res chain seq x y z
N MET A 1 -7.03 -5.42 12.20
CA MET A 1 -6.11 -5.71 11.09
C MET A 1 -5.19 -4.50 10.97
N ARG A 2 -3.89 -4.71 10.86
CA ARG A 2 -2.90 -3.64 10.70
C ARG A 2 -2.41 -3.61 9.27
N ILE A 3 -2.48 -2.43 8.65
CA ILE A 3 -1.99 -2.19 7.30
C ILE A 3 -0.85 -1.18 7.38
N SER A 4 0.31 -1.54 6.85
CA SER A 4 1.48 -0.67 6.75
C SER A 4 1.78 -0.40 5.28
N VAL A 5 2.05 0.85 4.95
CA VAL A 5 2.47 1.24 3.60
C VAL A 5 3.76 2.04 3.68
N THR A 6 4.76 1.61 2.93
CA THR A 6 5.94 2.41 2.62
C THR A 6 5.92 2.76 1.14
N ARG A 7 6.06 4.04 0.83
CA ARG A 7 6.23 4.56 -0.53
C ARG A 7 7.60 5.18 -0.66
N SER A 8 8.39 4.73 -1.62
CA SER A 8 9.74 5.24 -1.90
C SER A 8 9.91 5.55 -3.39
N GLY A 9 11.03 6.15 -3.77
CA GLY A 9 11.25 6.63 -5.13
C GLY A 9 10.49 7.91 -5.41
N GLY A 10 9.95 8.04 -6.62
CA GLY A 10 9.45 9.32 -7.12
C GLY A 10 10.59 10.27 -7.47
N PHE A 11 10.25 11.36 -8.16
CA PHE A 11 11.22 12.37 -8.59
C PHE A 11 12.08 12.95 -7.45
N ALA A 12 11.50 13.13 -6.25
CA ALA A 12 12.20 13.66 -5.10
C ALA A 12 12.92 12.60 -4.25
N GLY A 13 12.65 11.30 -4.46
CA GLY A 13 13.24 10.21 -3.70
C GLY A 13 12.87 10.17 -2.21
N ILE A 14 11.86 10.92 -1.77
CA ILE A 14 11.48 11.01 -0.35
C ILE A 14 10.61 9.82 0.02
N GLU A 15 11.11 9.00 0.93
CA GLU A 15 10.34 7.91 1.52
C GLU A 15 9.23 8.45 2.44
N ARG A 16 8.05 7.84 2.35
CA ARG A 16 6.95 8.05 3.29
C ARG A 16 6.44 6.71 3.78
N ARG A 17 6.28 6.57 5.09
CA ARG A 17 5.66 5.42 5.73
C ARG A 17 4.43 5.85 6.52
N ALA A 18 3.41 5.00 6.56
CA ALA A 18 2.29 5.14 7.47
C ALA A 18 1.72 3.78 7.85
N ASP A 19 1.21 3.70 9.07
CA ASP A 19 0.54 2.52 9.62
C ASP A 19 -0.92 2.86 9.95
N LEU A 20 -1.85 1.97 9.60
CA LEU A 20 -3.28 2.10 9.86
C LEU A 20 -3.83 0.85 10.54
N ASP A 21 -4.38 1.03 11.74
CA ASP A 21 -5.15 -0.01 12.43
C ASP A 21 -6.64 0.15 12.10
N THR A 22 -7.26 -0.94 11.66
CA THR A 22 -8.70 -0.96 11.34
C THR A 22 -9.59 -1.23 12.55
N ALA A 23 -9.03 -1.52 13.72
CA ALA A 23 -9.81 -1.77 14.93
C ALA A 23 -10.70 -0.58 15.30
N GLY A 24 -12.00 -0.84 15.48
CA GLY A 24 -12.97 0.18 15.90
C GLY A 24 -13.36 1.20 14.82
N ARG A 25 -12.85 1.05 13.59
CA ARG A 25 -13.20 1.96 12.49
C ARG A 25 -14.55 1.59 11.87
N PRO A 26 -15.38 2.58 11.47
CA PRO A 26 -16.66 2.31 10.81
C PRO A 26 -16.49 1.71 9.40
N ASP A 27 -15.37 1.97 8.74
CA ASP A 27 -15.02 1.48 7.40
C ASP A 27 -14.12 0.22 7.43
N ALA A 28 -13.98 -0.43 8.58
CA ALA A 28 -13.06 -1.56 8.76
C ALA A 28 -13.29 -2.70 7.75
N THR A 29 -14.55 -3.02 7.42
CA THR A 29 -14.90 -4.07 6.45
C THR A 29 -14.46 -3.71 5.04
N HIS A 30 -14.59 -2.43 4.64
CA HIS A 30 -14.15 -1.94 3.34
C HIS A 30 -12.62 -2.00 3.23
N LEU A 31 -11.93 -1.51 4.27
CA LEU A 31 -10.47 -1.58 4.34
C LEU A 31 -9.95 -3.02 4.31
N ALA A 32 -10.65 -3.95 4.95
CA ALA A 32 -10.34 -5.38 4.87
C ALA A 32 -10.46 -5.88 3.42
N ALA A 33 -11.60 -5.64 2.75
CA ALA A 33 -11.78 -6.06 1.36
C ALA A 33 -10.69 -5.50 0.42
N LEU A 34 -10.37 -4.21 0.56
CA LEU A 34 -9.27 -3.58 -0.19
C LEU A 34 -7.91 -4.20 0.11
N ALA A 35 -7.62 -4.46 1.38
CA ALA A 35 -6.36 -5.07 1.80
C ALA A 35 -6.18 -6.48 1.23
N HIS A 36 -7.23 -7.29 1.26
CA HIS A 36 -7.23 -8.62 0.66
C HIS A 36 -6.97 -8.55 -0.86
N GLN A 37 -7.68 -7.69 -1.58
CA GLN A 37 -7.48 -7.51 -3.03
C GLN A 37 -6.10 -6.94 -3.39
N ALA A 38 -5.59 -6.01 -2.58
CA ALA A 38 -4.29 -5.40 -2.80
C ALA A 38 -3.14 -6.42 -2.65
N VAL A 39 -3.29 -7.33 -1.68
CA VAL A 39 -2.34 -8.42 -1.43
C VAL A 39 -2.43 -9.53 -2.48
N GLU A 40 -3.62 -9.86 -2.97
CA GLU A 40 -3.79 -10.84 -4.06
C GLU A 40 -3.20 -10.36 -5.40
N SER A 41 -3.32 -9.06 -5.67
CA SER A 41 -2.77 -8.43 -6.89
C SER A 41 -1.30 -7.98 -6.75
N GLY A 42 -0.70 -8.13 -5.57
CA GLY A 42 0.66 -7.69 -5.29
C GLY A 42 1.73 -8.72 -5.66
N ALA A 43 2.90 -8.24 -6.04
CA ALA A 43 4.03 -9.13 -6.31
C ALA A 43 4.72 -9.55 -5.00
N PRO A 44 5.26 -10.78 -4.92
CA PRO A 44 5.97 -11.25 -3.73
C PRO A 44 7.36 -10.60 -3.54
N ALA A 45 7.86 -9.88 -4.56
CA ALA A 45 9.14 -9.19 -4.53
C ALA A 45 9.06 -7.88 -5.30
N ALA A 46 10.05 -7.01 -5.12
CA ALA A 46 10.15 -5.71 -5.78
C ALA A 46 9.88 -5.82 -7.30
N THR A 47 8.92 -5.04 -7.77
CA THR A 47 8.53 -5.02 -9.17
C THR A 47 9.35 -4.01 -9.96
N ARG A 48 9.53 -4.29 -11.26
CA ARG A 48 10.12 -3.31 -12.19
C ARG A 48 9.14 -2.15 -12.35
N GLY A 49 9.55 -0.96 -11.92
CA GLY A 49 8.85 0.29 -12.15
C GLY A 49 9.40 1.04 -13.36
N VAL A 50 8.95 2.28 -13.52
CA VAL A 50 9.50 3.26 -14.47
C VAL A 50 10.51 4.21 -13.78
N PRO A 51 11.40 4.86 -14.54
CA PRO A 51 12.23 5.94 -13.99
C PRO A 51 11.38 7.00 -13.29
N ASP A 52 11.85 7.46 -12.14
CA ASP A 52 11.17 8.43 -11.27
C ASP A 52 9.76 8.02 -10.80
N GLY A 53 9.37 6.76 -10.97
CA GLY A 53 8.13 6.20 -10.45
C GLY A 53 8.22 5.90 -8.94
N PHE A 54 7.06 5.82 -8.28
CA PHE A 54 7.02 5.35 -6.91
C PHE A 54 7.03 3.82 -6.84
N HIS A 55 7.70 3.32 -5.81
CA HIS A 55 7.63 1.94 -5.36
C HIS A 55 6.86 1.88 -4.05
N TYR A 56 6.12 0.81 -3.87
CA TYR A 56 5.23 0.61 -2.73
C TYR A 56 5.49 -0.75 -2.11
N GLU A 57 5.65 -0.76 -0.80
CA GLU A 57 5.61 -1.94 0.02
C GLU A 57 4.33 -1.88 0.87
N ILE A 58 3.49 -2.89 0.74
CA ILE A 58 2.18 -2.97 1.40
C ILE A 58 2.21 -4.21 2.30
N THR A 59 2.11 -4.00 3.60
CA THR A 59 2.05 -5.08 4.58
C THR A 59 0.68 -5.12 5.21
N VAL A 60 0.02 -6.27 5.18
CA VAL A 60 -1.30 -6.50 5.80
C VAL A 60 -1.16 -7.70 6.74
N ASP A 61 -1.37 -7.48 8.04
CA ASP A 61 -1.27 -8.51 9.08
C ASP A 61 -0.01 -9.40 8.95
N GLY A 62 1.12 -8.79 8.59
CA GLY A 62 2.42 -9.46 8.44
C GLY A 62 2.70 -10.06 7.07
N ARG A 63 1.76 -10.02 6.11
CA ARG A 63 2.02 -10.39 4.71
C ARG A 63 2.39 -9.15 3.91
N THR A 64 3.58 -9.14 3.33
CA THR A 64 4.11 -8.04 2.52
C THR A 64 4.02 -8.37 1.03
N VAL A 65 3.57 -7.39 0.26
CA VAL A 65 3.61 -7.41 -1.21
C VAL A 65 4.18 -6.10 -1.74
N HIS A 66 4.63 -6.14 -2.97
CA HIS A 66 5.22 -5.00 -3.65
C HIS A 66 4.41 -4.59 -4.88
N ALA A 67 4.39 -3.28 -5.12
CA ALA A 67 3.87 -2.66 -6.33
C ALA A 67 4.76 -1.49 -6.76
N ALA A 68 4.66 -1.09 -8.02
CA ALA A 68 5.39 0.07 -8.55
C ALA A 68 4.58 0.75 -9.65
N ASP A 69 4.74 2.06 -9.79
CA ASP A 69 4.12 2.78 -10.89
C ASP A 69 4.63 2.28 -12.24
N PRO A 70 3.77 2.21 -13.28
CA PRO A 70 2.33 2.57 -13.30
C PRO A 70 1.39 1.39 -12.97
N HIS A 71 1.90 0.29 -12.41
CA HIS A 71 1.25 -1.02 -12.39
C HIS A 71 0.37 -1.29 -11.15
N LEU A 72 -0.02 -0.27 -10.40
CA LEU A 72 -0.89 -0.45 -9.24
C LEU A 72 -2.30 -0.84 -9.69
N SER A 73 -2.85 -1.87 -9.06
CA SER A 73 -4.28 -2.15 -9.13
C SER A 73 -5.10 -1.04 -8.47
N ASP A 74 -6.38 -0.95 -8.80
CA ASP A 74 -7.25 0.06 -8.19
C ASP A 74 -7.35 -0.11 -6.67
N ALA A 75 -7.41 -1.36 -6.19
CA ALA A 75 -7.39 -1.67 -4.77
C ALA A 75 -6.09 -1.21 -4.09
N GLN A 76 -4.92 -1.46 -4.71
CA GLN A 76 -3.64 -0.99 -4.19
C GLN A 76 -3.58 0.54 -4.13
N ARG A 77 -4.02 1.22 -5.20
CA ARG A 77 -4.01 2.68 -5.26
C ARG A 77 -4.90 3.30 -4.20
N GLU A 78 -6.11 2.77 -4.01
CA GLU A 78 -7.03 3.24 -2.99
C GLU A 78 -6.48 2.99 -1.58
N LEU A 79 -6.01 1.77 -1.31
CA LEU A 79 -5.45 1.40 -0.01
C LEU A 79 -4.25 2.27 0.36
N VAL A 80 -3.27 2.42 -0.55
CA VAL A 80 -2.08 3.27 -0.35
C VAL A 80 -2.48 4.71 -0.07
N ARG A 81 -3.43 5.27 -0.84
CA ARG A 81 -3.90 6.64 -0.63
C ARG A 81 -4.53 6.80 0.74
N THR A 82 -5.38 5.88 1.15
CA THR A 82 -6.08 5.95 2.44
C THR A 82 -5.10 5.80 3.60
N VAL A 83 -4.21 4.80 3.57
CA VAL A 83 -3.21 4.57 4.62
C VAL A 83 -2.23 5.74 4.74
N LEU A 84 -1.68 6.25 3.63
CA LEU A 84 -0.75 7.38 3.69
C LEU A 84 -1.44 8.69 4.11
N LYS A 85 -2.76 8.81 3.94
CA LYS A 85 -3.53 9.99 4.33
C LYS A 85 -3.96 9.97 5.79
N GLU A 86 -4.37 8.81 6.29
CA GLU A 86 -5.06 8.65 7.58
C GLU A 86 -4.25 7.85 8.61
N GLY A 87 -3.22 7.14 8.18
CA GLY A 87 -2.28 6.44 9.04
C GLY A 87 -1.29 7.38 9.70
N THR A 88 -0.64 6.86 10.73
CA THR A 88 0.39 7.54 11.53
C THR A 88 1.79 7.13 11.12
#